data_AF-A0A7C3NZW7-F1
#
_entry.id   AF-A0A7C3NZW7-F1
#
_cell.length_a   1.000
_cell.length_b   1.000
_cell.length_c   1.000
_cell.angle_alpha   90.00
_cell.angle_beta   90.00
_cell.angle_gamma   90.00
#
_symmetry.space_group_name_H-M   'P 1'
#
loop_
_entity.id
_entity.type
_entity.pdbx_description
1 polymer ?
#
loop_
_entity_poly.entity_id
_entity_poly.type
_entity_poly.pdbx_seq_one_letter_code
_entity_poly.pdbx_strand_id
1 'polypeptide(L)'
;MIAICCRTSVYPLDHRIAVAVLRVGQFRPTFWPPGSDSASTWERPIPEEGTKVTVSLAGDALDLTIAPSISAYVQHADKRITAGVYFEIAAKYAEKVGGRVIQRATVTGCKSAGKDSALLLAHYPDLPLTFDRVCSGFQSVLMPADETAAG
;
A
#
# COMPACT_ATOMS: atom_id res chain seq x y z
N MET A 1 -3.79 -13.12 17.73
CA MET A 1 -4.44 -12.11 16.87
C MET A 1 -3.38 -11.61 15.90
N ILE A 2 -3.49 -11.89 14.60
CA ILE A 2 -2.50 -11.44 13.62
C ILE A 2 -2.71 -9.94 13.42
N ALA A 3 -1.73 -9.13 13.82
CA ALA A 3 -1.74 -7.70 13.61
C ALA A 3 -1.50 -7.44 12.11
N ILE A 4 -2.54 -7.05 11.37
CA ILE A 4 -2.44 -6.70 9.96
C ILE A 4 -1.87 -5.29 9.88
N CYS A 5 -0.54 -5.10 9.86
CA CYS A 5 -0.09 -3.77 9.46
C CYS A 5 -0.47 -3.49 8.01
N CYS A 6 -0.86 -2.25 7.79
CA CYS A 6 -0.63 -1.56 6.54
C CYS A 6 -1.49 -2.08 5.39
N ARG A 7 -2.82 -2.01 5.53
CA ARG A 7 -3.71 -2.08 4.38
C ARG A 7 -3.84 -0.68 3.79
N THR A 8 -3.62 -0.55 2.48
CA THR A 8 -3.86 0.70 1.75
C THR A 8 -4.88 0.41 0.69
N SER A 9 -5.90 1.25 0.62
CA SER A 9 -7.03 1.09 -0.28
C SER A 9 -7.05 2.31 -1.19
N VAL A 10 -7.14 2.08 -2.50
CA VAL A 10 -7.32 3.14 -3.49
C VAL A 10 -8.72 3.07 -4.04
N TYR A 11 -9.42 4.20 -4.01
CA TYR A 11 -10.79 4.35 -4.49
C TYR A 11 -10.87 5.44 -5.56
N PRO A 12 -11.78 5.36 -6.55
CA PRO A 12 -12.63 4.21 -6.84
C PRO A 12 -11.88 3.11 -7.63
N LEU A 13 -12.46 1.91 -7.67
CA LEU A 13 -11.97 0.80 -8.49
C LEU A 13 -12.53 0.84 -9.92
N ASP A 14 -11.69 1.25 -10.88
CA ASP A 14 -11.78 0.85 -12.28
C ASP A 14 -10.91 -0.40 -12.53
N HIS A 15 -11.55 -1.53 -12.83
CA HIS A 15 -10.88 -2.82 -13.04
C HIS A 15 -9.94 -2.82 -14.25
N ARG A 16 -10.33 -2.18 -15.36
CA ARG A 16 -9.53 -2.18 -16.59
C ARG A 16 -8.23 -1.43 -16.36
N ILE A 17 -8.31 -0.25 -15.73
CA ILE A 17 -7.14 0.55 -15.39
C ILE A 17 -6.29 -0.16 -14.33
N ALA A 18 -6.91 -0.76 -13.31
CA ALA A 18 -6.19 -1.50 -12.27
C ALA A 18 -5.35 -2.64 -12.87
N VAL A 19 -5.94 -3.49 -13.72
CA VAL A 19 -5.22 -4.59 -14.39
C VAL A 19 -4.06 -4.07 -15.25
N ALA A 20 -4.26 -2.99 -15.99
CA ALA A 20 -3.20 -2.40 -16.81
C ALA A 20 -2.04 -1.88 -15.93
N VAL A 21 -2.34 -1.14 -14.87
CA VAL A 21 -1.35 -0.61 -13.92
C VAL A 21 -0.60 -1.74 -13.21
N LEU A 22 -1.29 -2.80 -12.79
CA LEU A 22 -0.68 -3.97 -12.15
C LEU A 22 0.28 -4.71 -13.08
N ARG A 23 -0.08 -4.90 -14.35
CA ARG A 23 0.80 -5.50 -15.36
C ARG A 23 2.07 -4.67 -15.58
N VAL A 24 1.93 -3.35 -15.74
CA VAL A 24 3.08 -2.42 -15.86
C VAL A 24 3.94 -2.46 -14.60
N GLY A 25 3.31 -2.55 -13.43
CA GLY A 25 3.97 -2.70 -12.13
C GLY A 25 4.58 -4.09 -11.88
N GLN A 26 4.57 -4.99 -12.87
CA GLN A 26 5.10 -6.36 -12.81
C GLN A 26 4.43 -7.26 -11.77
N PHE A 27 3.17 -6.97 -11.41
CA PHE A 27 2.37 -7.89 -10.62
C PHE A 27 1.88 -9.05 -11.48
N ARG A 28 1.89 -10.26 -10.91
CA ARG A 28 1.39 -11.48 -11.54
C ARG A 28 0.05 -11.88 -10.95
N PRO A 29 -0.91 -12.35 -11.76
CA PRO A 29 -2.20 -12.80 -11.24
C PRO A 29 -2.02 -14.10 -10.46
N THR A 30 -2.69 -14.23 -9.31
CA THR A 30 -2.60 -15.42 -8.45
C THR A 30 -3.95 -16.07 -8.16
N PHE A 31 -5.06 -15.33 -8.30
CA PHE A 31 -6.40 -15.90 -8.15
C PHE A 31 -7.38 -15.30 -9.16
N TRP A 32 -8.10 -16.21 -9.82
CA TRP A 32 -9.14 -15.91 -10.80
C TRP A 32 -10.48 -16.41 -10.25
N PRO A 33 -11.43 -15.50 -9.96
CA PRO A 33 -12.78 -15.90 -9.60
C PRO A 33 -13.42 -16.75 -10.72
N PRO A 34 -14.24 -17.75 -10.39
CA PRO A 34 -14.96 -18.55 -11.39
C PRO A 34 -15.77 -17.65 -12.35
N GLY A 35 -15.58 -17.83 -13.66
CA GLY A 35 -16.30 -17.07 -14.69
C GLY A 35 -15.84 -15.62 -14.89
N SER A 36 -14.70 -15.21 -14.31
CA SER A 36 -14.14 -13.87 -14.50
C SER A 36 -13.11 -13.82 -15.63
N ASP A 37 -13.16 -12.75 -16.44
CA ASP A 37 -12.17 -12.44 -17.47
C ASP A 37 -10.91 -11.76 -16.89
N SER A 38 -10.86 -11.53 -15.58
CA SER A 38 -9.70 -10.95 -14.89
C SER A 38 -9.44 -11.57 -13.52
N ALA A 39 -8.17 -11.63 -13.13
CA ALA A 39 -7.78 -12.02 -11.78
C ALA A 39 -8.20 -10.97 -10.76
N SER A 40 -8.69 -11.41 -9.61
CA SER A 40 -9.01 -10.53 -8.48
C SER A 40 -7.85 -10.37 -7.52
N THR A 41 -6.87 -11.28 -7.51
CA THR A 41 -5.67 -11.18 -6.67
C THR A 41 -4.41 -11.21 -7.53
N TRP A 42 -3.48 -10.32 -7.18
CA TRP A 42 -2.24 -10.09 -7.88
C TRP A 42 -1.08 -9.96 -6.88
N GLU A 43 0.09 -10.46 -7.24
CA GLU A 43 1.26 -10.42 -6.35
C GLU A 43 2.52 -10.00 -7.08
N ARG A 44 3.36 -9.23 -6.39
CA ARG A 44 4.74 -8.96 -6.80
C ARG A 44 5.70 -9.38 -5.68
N PRO A 45 6.48 -10.46 -5.87
CA PRO A 45 7.52 -10.83 -4.92
C PRO A 45 8.68 -9.85 -4.97
N ILE A 46 9.29 -9.59 -3.82
CA ILE A 46 10.50 -8.79 -3.63
C ILE A 46 11.54 -9.70 -2.97
N PRO A 47 12.23 -10.54 -3.76
CA PRO A 47 13.11 -11.58 -3.22
C PRO A 47 14.26 -11.02 -2.38
N GLU A 48 14.75 -9.82 -2.70
CA GLU A 48 15.81 -9.11 -1.98
C GLU A 48 15.44 -8.85 -0.52
N GLU A 49 14.15 -8.67 -0.24
CA GLU A 49 13.64 -8.35 1.09
C GLU A 49 12.86 -9.50 1.73
N GLY A 50 12.72 -10.63 1.04
CA GLY A 50 11.95 -11.79 1.50
C GLY A 50 10.47 -11.48 1.71
N THR A 51 9.90 -10.57 0.92
CA THR A 51 8.52 -10.08 1.04
C THR A 51 7.78 -10.19 -0.29
N LYS A 52 6.49 -9.86 -0.26
CA LYS A 52 5.68 -9.60 -1.44
C LYS A 52 4.68 -8.49 -1.18
N VAL A 53 4.34 -7.75 -2.23
CA VAL A 53 3.16 -6.88 -2.26
C VAL A 53 2.01 -7.67 -2.88
N THR A 54 0.89 -7.76 -2.17
CA THR A 54 -0.34 -8.39 -2.66
C THR A 54 -1.38 -7.30 -2.90
N VAL A 55 -2.02 -7.36 -4.07
CA VAL A 55 -3.13 -6.50 -4.47
C VAL A 55 -4.38 -7.34 -4.64
N SER A 56 -5.49 -6.87 -4.06
CA SER A 56 -6.83 -7.42 -4.25
C SER A 56 -7.71 -6.37 -4.93
N LEU A 57 -8.41 -6.78 -5.98
CA LEU A 57 -9.43 -6.00 -6.66
C LEU A 57 -10.78 -6.50 -6.15
N ALA A 58 -11.38 -5.79 -5.21
CA ALA A 58 -12.61 -6.21 -4.55
C ALA A 58 -13.50 -5.03 -4.18
N GLY A 59 -14.82 -5.21 -4.31
CA GLY A 59 -15.79 -4.15 -4.06
C GLY A 59 -15.51 -2.93 -4.94
N ASP A 60 -15.29 -1.78 -4.30
CA ASP A 60 -15.02 -0.49 -4.91
C ASP A 60 -13.55 -0.02 -4.73
N ALA A 61 -12.63 -0.91 -4.33
CA ALA A 61 -11.25 -0.55 -4.03
C ALA A 61 -10.19 -1.46 -4.67
N LEU A 62 -9.04 -0.87 -4.96
CA LEU A 62 -7.77 -1.59 -5.12
C LEU A 62 -7.09 -1.64 -3.75
N ASP A 63 -7.07 -2.82 -3.13
CA ASP A 63 -6.51 -3.04 -1.79
C ASP A 63 -5.09 -3.61 -1.87
N LEU A 64 -4.17 -3.01 -1.12
CA LEU A 64 -2.77 -3.38 -1.04
C LEU A 64 -2.40 -3.85 0.35
N THR A 65 -1.63 -4.93 0.40
CA THR A 65 -1.02 -5.47 1.62
C THR A 65 0.40 -5.94 1.37
N ILE A 66 1.18 -6.08 2.43
CA ILE A 66 2.52 -6.66 2.39
C ILE A 66 2.48 -7.99 3.16
N ALA A 67 3.11 -9.02 2.60
CA ALA A 67 3.26 -10.31 3.25
C ALA A 67 4.75 -10.74 3.27
N PRO A 68 5.29 -11.17 4.42
CA PRO A 68 4.78 -10.99 5.78
C PRO A 68 4.46 -9.53 6.13
N SER A 69 3.55 -9.28 7.09
CA SER A 69 3.18 -7.90 7.45
C SER A 69 4.40 -7.15 7.98
N ILE A 70 4.49 -5.84 7.70
CA ILE A 70 5.69 -5.07 8.09
C ILE A 70 5.95 -5.13 9.60
N SER A 71 4.87 -5.22 10.40
CA SER A 71 4.91 -5.37 11.86
C SER A 71 5.51 -6.69 12.34
N ALA A 72 5.71 -7.67 11.46
CA ALA A 72 6.40 -8.91 11.79
C ALA A 72 7.94 -8.71 11.83
N TYR A 73 8.45 -7.59 11.32
CA TYR A 73 9.88 -7.30 11.29
C TYR A 73 10.28 -6.39 12.45
N VAL A 74 11.38 -6.76 13.12
CA VAL A 74 12.01 -5.95 14.17
C VAL A 74 12.69 -4.71 13.59
N GLN A 75 13.16 -4.79 12.34
CA GLN A 75 13.79 -3.70 11.59
C GLN A 75 13.01 -3.43 10.32
N HIS A 76 12.39 -2.26 10.22
CA HIS A 76 11.63 -1.86 9.03
C HIS A 76 12.51 -1.26 7.92
N ALA A 77 13.73 -0.80 8.26
CA ALA A 77 14.64 -0.14 7.31
C ALA A 77 15.02 -1.01 6.10
N ASP A 78 15.02 -2.34 6.25
CA ASP A 78 15.32 -3.31 5.20
C ASP A 78 14.10 -3.69 4.34
N LYS A 79 13.05 -2.85 4.37
CA LYS A 79 11.80 -3.06 3.64
C LYS A 79 11.48 -1.90 2.69
N ARG A 80 12.52 -1.17 2.27
CA ARG A 80 12.43 0.02 1.41
C ARG A 80 11.93 -0.28 0.02
N ILE A 81 12.40 -1.36 -0.60
CA ILE A 81 11.95 -1.78 -1.93
C ILE A 81 10.48 -2.15 -1.89
N THR A 82 10.07 -2.93 -0.88
CA THR A 82 8.68 -3.32 -0.67
C THR A 82 7.78 -2.12 -0.44
N ALA A 83 8.16 -1.22 0.47
CA ALA A 83 7.41 0.01 0.74
C ALA A 83 7.33 0.91 -0.50
N GLY A 84 8.43 1.04 -1.25
CA GLY A 84 8.48 1.77 -2.51
C GLY A 84 7.49 1.24 -3.53
N VAL A 85 7.57 -0.06 -3.85
CA VAL A 85 6.63 -0.72 -4.77
C VAL A 85 5.18 -0.57 -4.30
N TYR A 86 4.94 -0.73 -3.00
CA TYR A 86 3.63 -0.63 -2.38
C TYR A 86 2.98 0.74 -2.54
N PHE A 87 3.71 1.83 -2.28
CA PHE A 87 3.17 3.18 -2.45
C PHE A 87 3.20 3.67 -3.89
N GLU A 88 4.19 3.26 -4.67
CA GLU A 88 4.29 3.61 -6.09
C GLU A 88 3.08 3.11 -6.86
N ILE A 89 2.69 1.84 -6.67
CA ILE A 89 1.54 1.28 -7.38
C ILE A 89 0.23 1.94 -6.92
N ALA A 90 0.11 2.30 -5.63
CA ALA A 90 -1.06 2.99 -5.10
C ALA A 90 -1.20 4.40 -5.69
N ALA A 91 -0.10 5.16 -5.73
CA ALA A 91 -0.06 6.50 -6.30
C ALA A 91 -0.31 6.50 -7.81
N LYS A 92 0.40 5.63 -8.56
CA LYS A 92 0.22 5.51 -10.02
C LYS A 92 -1.21 5.15 -10.39
N TYR A 93 -1.83 4.23 -9.66
CA TYR A 93 -3.23 3.89 -9.90
C TYR A 93 -4.15 5.06 -9.58
N ALA A 94 -4.03 5.66 -8.39
CA ALA A 94 -4.85 6.78 -7.95
C ALA A 94 -4.79 7.96 -8.93
N GLU A 95 -3.60 8.29 -9.44
CA GLU A 95 -3.41 9.34 -10.44
C GLU A 95 -4.24 9.09 -11.71
N LYS A 96 -4.31 7.84 -12.20
CA LYS A 96 -5.06 7.51 -13.44
C LYS A 96 -6.57 7.53 -13.27
N VAL A 97 -7.07 7.39 -12.05
CA VAL A 97 -8.52 7.35 -11.77
C VAL A 97 -9.03 8.60 -11.07
N GLY A 98 -8.17 9.61 -10.82
CA GLY A 98 -8.54 10.75 -9.96
C GLY A 98 -8.91 10.30 -8.54
N GLY A 99 -8.19 9.31 -8.04
CA GLY A 99 -8.56 8.54 -6.86
C GLY A 99 -7.99 9.06 -5.55
N ARG A 100 -8.50 8.49 -4.47
CA ARG A 100 -8.04 8.70 -3.09
C ARG A 100 -7.30 7.48 -2.57
N VAL A 101 -6.18 7.72 -1.91
CA VAL A 101 -5.36 6.68 -1.25
C VAL A 101 -5.62 6.76 0.25
N ILE A 102 -6.17 5.70 0.83
CA ILE A 102 -6.49 5.62 2.25
C ILE A 102 -5.66 4.49 2.87
N GLN A 103 -4.87 4.81 3.89
CA GLN A 103 -4.15 3.81 4.68
C GLN A 103 -4.91 3.49 5.97
N ARG A 104 -5.09 2.20 6.26
CA ARG A 104 -5.72 1.72 7.49
C ARG A 104 -4.69 1.07 8.40
N ALA A 105 -4.55 1.62 9.60
CA ALA A 105 -3.65 1.11 10.63
C ALA A 105 -4.40 0.14 11.54
N THR A 106 -4.03 -1.13 11.50
CA THR A 106 -4.65 -2.17 12.33
C THR A 106 -3.82 -2.51 13.58
N VAL A 107 -2.55 -2.06 13.63
CA VAL A 107 -1.65 -2.26 14.78
C VAL A 107 -1.81 -1.11 15.77
N THR A 108 -2.00 -1.40 17.06
CA THR A 108 -2.18 -0.41 18.13
C THR A 108 -1.03 0.61 18.18
N GLY A 109 0.22 0.18 17.98
CA GLY A 109 1.39 1.08 17.93
C GLY A 109 1.42 2.03 16.74
N CYS A 110 0.63 1.78 15.69
CA CYS A 110 0.48 2.66 14.53
C CYS A 110 -0.77 3.54 14.61
N LYS A 111 -1.62 3.36 15.63
CA LYS A 111 -2.80 4.21 15.87
C LYS A 111 -2.39 5.37 16.77
N SER A 112 -2.42 6.60 16.26
CA SER A 112 -2.31 7.78 17.13
C SER A 112 -3.51 7.83 18.08
N ALA A 113 -3.29 8.18 19.35
CA ALA A 113 -4.36 8.30 20.33
C ALA A 113 -5.48 9.23 19.83
N GLY A 114 -6.72 8.73 19.78
CA GLY A 114 -7.91 9.50 19.41
C GLY A 114 -8.15 9.74 17.91
N LYS A 115 -7.35 9.16 17.00
CA LYS A 115 -7.58 9.30 15.55
C LYS A 115 -8.22 8.04 14.96
N ASP A 116 -9.12 8.26 14.00
CA ASP A 116 -9.72 7.20 13.19
C ASP A 116 -8.64 6.29 12.61
N SER A 117 -8.94 4.99 12.58
CA SER A 117 -8.05 3.94 12.07
C SER A 117 -7.77 4.01 10.55
N ALA A 118 -8.22 5.08 9.87
CA ALA A 118 -8.06 5.34 8.46
C ALA A 118 -7.46 6.75 8.24
N LEU A 119 -6.42 6.84 7.42
CA LEU A 119 -5.66 8.04 7.14
C LEU A 119 -5.67 8.31 5.63
N LEU A 120 -6.13 9.49 5.22
CA LEU A 120 -6.06 9.93 3.83
C LEU A 120 -4.61 10.32 3.50
N LEU A 121 -3.98 9.59 2.60
CA LEU A 121 -2.61 9.84 2.15
C LEU A 121 -2.54 10.70 0.90
N ALA A 122 -3.51 10.55 -0.01
CA ALA A 122 -3.59 11.30 -1.26
C ALA A 122 -5.04 11.40 -1.75
N HIS A 123 -5.34 12.44 -2.52
CA HIS A 123 -6.58 12.65 -3.26
C HIS A 123 -6.24 13.38 -4.58
N TYR A 124 -6.15 12.64 -5.68
CA TYR A 124 -5.70 13.20 -6.95
C TYR A 124 -6.84 13.92 -7.69
N PRO A 125 -6.55 15.06 -8.35
CA PRO A 125 -5.23 15.69 -8.50
C PRO A 125 -4.85 16.66 -7.36
N ASP A 126 -5.78 16.97 -6.45
CA ASP A 126 -5.67 18.11 -5.52
C ASP A 126 -4.61 17.93 -4.42
N LEU A 127 -4.33 16.69 -4.04
CA LEU A 127 -3.46 16.30 -2.95
C LEU A 127 -2.66 15.06 -3.37
N PRO A 128 -1.52 15.21 -4.06
CA PRO A 128 -0.68 14.07 -4.41
C PRO A 128 -0.10 13.40 -3.16
N LEU A 129 0.37 12.16 -3.32
CA LEU A 129 0.93 11.39 -2.21
C LEU A 129 2.18 12.08 -1.64
N THR A 130 2.20 12.27 -0.32
CA THR A 130 3.40 12.68 0.43
C THR A 130 3.73 11.67 1.51
N PHE A 131 5.02 11.54 1.84
CA PHE A 131 5.47 10.59 2.87
C PHE A 131 5.35 11.14 4.29
N ASP A 132 5.15 12.45 4.47
CA ASP A 132 4.93 13.07 5.79
C ASP A 132 3.66 12.55 6.49
N ARG A 133 2.73 11.99 5.70
CA ARG A 133 1.42 11.54 6.18
C ARG A 133 1.31 10.03 6.31
N VAL A 134 2.34 9.25 5.95
CA VAL A 134 2.26 7.79 6.12
C VAL A 134 2.41 7.41 7.60
N CYS A 135 1.97 6.20 7.98
CA CYS A 135 2.15 5.74 9.36
C CYS A 135 3.64 5.71 9.76
N SER A 136 3.90 5.87 11.06
CA SER A 136 5.25 5.92 11.63
C SER A 136 6.13 4.72 11.24
N GLY A 137 5.54 3.54 11.10
CA GLY A 137 6.21 2.34 10.61
C GLY A 137 6.84 2.58 9.23
N PHE A 138 6.08 3.12 8.27
CA PHE A 138 6.60 3.44 6.94
C PHE A 138 7.47 4.69 6.90
N GLN A 139 7.23 5.69 7.76
CA GLN A 139 8.13 6.84 7.85
C GLN A 139 9.55 6.38 8.22
N SER A 140 9.69 5.44 9.16
CA SER A 140 11.00 4.87 9.53
C SER A 140 11.69 4.12 8.38
N VAL A 141 10.93 3.68 7.37
CA VAL A 141 11.47 3.03 6.17
C VAL A 141 11.89 4.07 5.12
N LEU A 142 11.01 5.04 4.87
CA LEU A 142 11.06 5.93 3.71
C LEU A 142 11.80 7.24 3.99
N MET A 143 11.84 7.69 5.24
CA MET A 143 12.52 8.92 5.64
C MET A 143 13.84 8.55 6.33
N PRO A 144 15.00 9.05 5.87
CA PRO A 144 16.27 8.88 6.55
C PRO A 144 16.22 9.52 7.95
N ALA A 145 16.95 8.96 8.92
CA ALA A 145 16.89 9.36 10.34
C ALA A 145 17.34 10.80 10.64
N ASP A 146 17.88 11.53 9.65
CA ASP A 146 18.55 12.82 9.86
C ASP A 146 17.64 14.06 9.78
N GLU A 147 16.35 13.94 9.43
CA GLU A 147 15.45 15.11 9.39
C GLU A 147 14.72 15.40 10.71
N THR A 148 14.79 14.50 11.70
CA THR A 148 14.19 14.72 13.03
C THR A 148 15.10 15.44 14.03
N ALA A 149 16.31 15.84 13.63
CA ALA A 149 17.27 16.56 14.48
C ALA A 149 17.36 18.07 14.19
N ALA A 150 16.53 18.61 13.29
CA ALA A 150 16.48 20.03 12.97
C ALA A 150 15.02 20.53 13.01
N GLY A 151 14.52 20.81 14.22
CA GLY A 151 13.20 21.42 14.44
C GLY A 151 12.91 21.65 15.90
#